data_AF-A0A3D3TA49-F1
#
_entry.id   AF-A0A3D3TA49-F1
#
_cell.length_a   1.000
_cell.length_b   1.000
_cell.length_c   1.000
_cell.angle_alpha   90.00
_cell.angle_beta   90.00
_cell.angle_gamma   90.00
#
_symmetry.space_group_name_H-M   'P 1'
#
loop_
_entity.id
_entity.type
_entity.pdbx_description
1 polymer ?
#
loop_
_entity_poly.entity_id
_entity_poly.type
_entity_poly.pdbx_seq_one_letter_code
_entity_poly.pdbx_strand_id
1 'polypeptide(L)'
;MEKRPVSMRQIAKECGCSVATVSYALNRSSQAKISSATRLRIIETAKRLNYSPSRMGTLRPARALILIGACPGDTANRRTVLLDLAWHLGQCLREQEIVGLTLEVSDLSAQWAQIQSLQPDLLFMLDYNSQAVSQLDPPCVQPIIFLDSNESDPLYYKVLPDYPSLLRLAAQRLDTQQLFLASESPLPRQLLPGLAPEDCFFRGSGQSLSRFLASHRGRRGLVIGDLLAVEACTQFPAADLAVLAALERPALFPPELTVLSLPNRVRAAAAARTAWSLLSLDYDPEGSTLLLLEAEG
;
A
#
# COMPACT_ATOMS: atom_id res chain seq x y z
N MET A 1 -38.69 9.71 -15.10
CA MET A 1 -38.60 8.86 -13.89
C MET A 1 -37.13 8.48 -13.73
N GLU A 2 -36.39 9.19 -12.88
CA GLU A 2 -34.96 8.93 -12.69
C GLU A 2 -34.75 7.53 -12.08
N LYS A 3 -34.05 6.65 -12.79
CA LYS A 3 -33.65 5.33 -12.28
C LYS A 3 -32.71 5.57 -11.10
N ARG A 4 -33.14 5.20 -9.88
CA ARG A 4 -32.28 5.23 -8.70
C ARG A 4 -31.02 4.40 -8.97
N PRO A 5 -29.82 4.90 -8.63
CA PRO A 5 -28.58 4.16 -8.81
C PRO A 5 -28.65 2.85 -8.03
N VAL A 6 -28.14 1.79 -8.65
CA VAL A 6 -28.12 0.47 -8.03
C VAL A 6 -27.21 0.52 -6.79
N SER A 7 -27.67 0.00 -5.67
CA SER A 7 -26.90 -0.03 -4.42
C SER A 7 -26.39 -1.44 -4.12
N MET A 8 -25.30 -1.55 -3.36
CA MET A 8 -24.83 -2.85 -2.84
C MET A 8 -25.93 -3.60 -2.07
N ARG A 9 -26.90 -2.89 -1.46
CA ARG A 9 -28.08 -3.50 -0.82
C ARG A 9 -28.99 -4.22 -1.82
N GLN A 10 -29.15 -3.68 -3.02
CA GLN A 10 -29.93 -4.35 -4.07
C GLN A 10 -29.19 -5.57 -4.61
N ILE A 11 -27.87 -5.47 -4.82
CA ILE A 11 -27.04 -6.62 -5.22
C ILE A 11 -27.10 -7.70 -4.14
N ALA A 12 -26.97 -7.32 -2.87
CA ALA A 12 -27.05 -8.23 -1.73
C ALA A 12 -28.40 -8.96 -1.69
N LYS A 13 -29.51 -8.22 -1.92
CA LYS A 13 -30.86 -8.78 -1.99
C LYS A 13 -31.01 -9.77 -3.15
N GLU A 14 -30.51 -9.44 -4.34
CA GLU A 14 -30.60 -10.30 -5.52
C GLU A 14 -29.68 -11.52 -5.45
N CYS A 15 -28.53 -11.38 -4.80
CA CYS A 15 -27.59 -12.47 -4.53
C CYS A 15 -27.93 -13.26 -3.25
N GLY A 16 -28.93 -12.84 -2.46
CA GLY A 16 -29.28 -13.49 -1.19
C GLY A 16 -28.13 -13.55 -0.18
N CYS A 17 -27.30 -12.50 -0.12
CA CYS A 17 -26.15 -12.42 0.78
C CYS A 17 -26.13 -11.09 1.56
N SER A 18 -25.19 -10.91 2.48
CA SER A 18 -25.08 -9.67 3.24
C SER A 18 -24.42 -8.56 2.41
N VAL A 19 -24.65 -7.29 2.76
CA VAL A 19 -23.96 -6.15 2.11
C VAL A 19 -22.45 -6.23 2.32
N ALA A 20 -22.00 -6.70 3.48
CA ALA A 20 -20.60 -6.97 3.74
C ALA A 20 -20.05 -8.03 2.77
N THR A 21 -20.79 -9.11 2.52
CA THR A 21 -20.43 -10.13 1.52
C THR A 21 -20.29 -9.55 0.12
N VAL A 22 -21.16 -8.62 -0.28
CA VAL A 22 -21.05 -7.93 -1.58
C VAL A 22 -19.81 -7.05 -1.65
N SER A 23 -19.56 -6.22 -0.62
CA SER A 23 -18.35 -5.41 -0.52
C SER A 23 -17.08 -6.28 -0.61
N TYR A 24 -17.04 -7.37 0.16
CA TYR A 24 -15.93 -8.31 0.17
C TYR A 24 -15.75 -9.09 -1.13
N ALA A 25 -16.83 -9.41 -1.82
CA ALA A 25 -16.77 -10.03 -3.15
C ALA A 25 -16.22 -9.06 -4.20
N LEU A 26 -16.60 -7.78 -4.14
CA LEU A 26 -16.11 -6.74 -5.05
C LEU A 26 -14.67 -6.32 -4.75
N ASN A 27 -14.20 -6.46 -3.51
CA ASN A 27 -12.82 -6.19 -3.08
C ASN A 27 -11.86 -7.39 -3.24
N ARG A 28 -12.36 -8.55 -3.69
CA ARG A 28 -11.63 -9.81 -3.91
C ARG A 28 -10.91 -10.44 -2.70
N SER A 29 -11.64 -10.83 -1.66
CA SER A 29 -11.04 -11.67 -0.62
C SER A 29 -10.89 -13.15 -0.96
N SER A 30 -9.70 -13.61 -1.38
CA SER A 30 -9.46 -15.05 -1.60
C SER A 30 -9.59 -15.92 -0.32
N GLN A 31 -9.56 -15.30 0.88
CA GLN A 31 -9.72 -15.99 2.17
C GLN A 31 -11.07 -15.77 2.87
N ALA A 32 -11.91 -14.82 2.43
CA ALA A 32 -13.29 -14.81 2.88
C ALA A 32 -13.93 -16.14 2.46
N LYS A 33 -14.78 -16.71 3.32
CA LYS A 33 -15.59 -17.93 3.04
C LYS A 33 -16.62 -17.70 1.91
N ILE A 34 -16.29 -16.92 0.90
CA ILE A 34 -17.10 -16.63 -0.27
C ILE A 34 -16.57 -17.53 -1.37
N SER A 35 -17.37 -18.52 -1.77
CA SER A 35 -17.01 -19.37 -2.90
C SER A 35 -16.79 -18.53 -4.16
N SER A 36 -15.89 -18.96 -5.04
CA SER A 36 -15.69 -18.38 -6.37
C SER A 36 -17.02 -18.21 -7.11
N ALA A 37 -17.90 -19.21 -7.04
CA ALA A 37 -19.25 -19.16 -7.59
C ALA A 37 -20.12 -18.02 -7.00
N THR A 38 -20.07 -17.80 -5.68
CA THR A 38 -20.81 -16.68 -5.04
C THR A 38 -20.25 -15.34 -5.47
N ARG A 39 -18.93 -15.23 -5.59
CA ARG A 39 -18.26 -14.01 -6.06
C ARG A 39 -18.61 -13.69 -7.50
N LEU A 40 -18.48 -14.66 -8.40
CA LEU A 40 -18.84 -14.49 -9.81
C LEU A 40 -20.29 -14.04 -9.94
N ARG A 41 -21.21 -14.66 -9.21
CA ARG A 41 -22.62 -14.27 -9.19
C ARG A 41 -22.83 -12.82 -8.71
N ILE A 42 -22.08 -12.37 -7.70
CA ILE A 42 -22.15 -10.97 -7.22
C ILE A 42 -21.61 -10.00 -8.27
N ILE A 43 -20.48 -10.32 -8.91
CA ILE A 43 -19.86 -9.49 -9.95
C ILE A 43 -20.73 -9.44 -11.21
N GLU A 44 -21.26 -10.57 -11.67
CA GLU A 44 -22.19 -10.65 -12.80
C GLU A 44 -23.48 -9.90 -12.52
N THR A 45 -24.02 -10.03 -11.30
CA THR A 45 -25.20 -9.27 -10.87
C THR A 45 -24.90 -7.78 -10.84
N ALA A 46 -23.74 -7.38 -10.32
CA ALA A 46 -23.29 -6.00 -10.36
C ALA A 46 -23.21 -5.47 -11.80
N LYS A 47 -22.53 -6.18 -12.70
CA LYS A 47 -22.40 -5.81 -14.12
C LYS A 47 -23.76 -5.74 -14.83
N ARG A 48 -24.63 -6.75 -14.67
CA ARG A 48 -25.97 -6.79 -15.27
C ARG A 48 -26.85 -5.65 -14.79
N LEU A 49 -26.75 -5.29 -13.52
CA LEU A 49 -27.50 -4.17 -12.94
C LEU A 49 -26.88 -2.81 -13.30
N ASN A 50 -25.78 -2.77 -14.07
CA ASN A 50 -24.95 -1.58 -14.29
C ASN A 50 -24.57 -0.90 -12.95
N TYR A 51 -24.34 -1.71 -11.92
CA TYR A 51 -23.72 -1.24 -10.71
C TYR A 51 -22.27 -0.90 -11.01
N SER A 52 -21.93 0.36 -10.84
CA SER A 52 -20.55 0.81 -10.81
C SER A 52 -20.28 1.32 -9.40
N PRO A 53 -19.22 0.82 -8.72
CA PRO A 53 -18.87 1.26 -7.38
C PRO A 53 -18.57 2.76 -7.33
N SER A 54 -17.98 3.31 -8.40
CA SER A 54 -18.08 4.74 -8.70
C SER A 54 -19.31 5.01 -9.55
N ARG A 55 -19.86 6.20 -9.46
CA ARG A 55 -20.83 6.67 -10.44
C ARG A 55 -20.17 7.05 -11.78
N MET A 56 -19.40 6.15 -12.39
CA MET A 56 -18.91 6.28 -13.77
C MET A 56 -20.15 6.30 -14.69
N GLY A 57 -20.64 7.49 -15.02
CA GLY A 57 -21.95 7.71 -15.66
C GLY A 57 -22.89 8.67 -14.92
N THR A 58 -22.48 9.26 -13.79
CA THR A 58 -23.15 10.47 -13.26
C THR A 58 -22.37 11.73 -13.60
N LEU A 59 -23.04 12.88 -13.51
CA LEU A 59 -22.48 14.22 -13.77
C LEU A 59 -21.27 14.61 -12.87
N ARG A 60 -20.77 13.74 -11.98
CA ARG A 60 -19.62 14.01 -11.11
C ARG A 60 -18.49 12.98 -11.31
N PRO A 61 -17.22 13.40 -11.30
CA PRO A 61 -16.07 12.51 -11.33
C PRO A 61 -16.02 11.60 -10.09
N ALA A 62 -15.38 10.44 -10.22
CA ALA A 62 -15.14 9.53 -9.10
C ALA A 62 -14.23 10.20 -8.05
N ARG A 63 -14.39 9.83 -6.78
CA ARG A 63 -13.65 10.39 -5.65
C ARG A 63 -12.83 9.33 -4.94
N ALA A 64 -11.52 9.53 -4.88
CA ALA A 64 -10.61 8.73 -4.08
C ALA A 64 -10.14 9.54 -2.87
N LEU A 65 -10.12 8.91 -1.69
CA LEU A 65 -9.42 9.47 -0.53
C LEU A 65 -8.08 8.76 -0.36
N ILE A 66 -7.02 9.53 -0.19
CA ILE A 66 -5.69 9.05 0.15
C ILE A 66 -5.49 9.31 1.64
N LEU A 67 -5.63 8.28 2.44
CA LEU A 67 -5.45 8.35 3.88
C LEU A 67 -3.99 8.05 4.20
N ILE A 68 -3.36 8.90 4.98
CA ILE A 68 -2.00 8.73 5.50
C ILE A 68 -2.09 8.53 7.00
N GLY A 69 -1.61 7.39 7.48
CA GLY A 69 -1.60 7.07 8.90
C GLY A 69 -0.57 7.94 9.64
N ALA A 70 -1.03 8.72 10.62
CA ALA A 70 -0.14 9.41 11.54
C ALA A 70 0.12 8.50 12.76
N CYS A 71 1.40 8.22 13.06
CA CYS A 71 1.77 7.44 14.24
C CYS A 71 2.47 8.31 15.30
N PRO A 72 2.21 8.09 16.60
CA PRO A 72 3.04 8.66 17.66
C PRO A 72 4.51 8.26 17.47
N GLY A 73 5.41 9.24 17.40
CA GLY A 73 6.82 9.01 17.10
C GLY A 73 7.18 9.01 15.61
N ASP A 74 6.26 9.48 14.75
CA ASP A 74 6.54 9.67 13.32
C ASP A 74 7.78 10.54 13.09
N THR A 75 8.64 10.09 12.20
CA THR A 75 9.79 10.89 11.77
C THR A 75 9.41 11.77 10.59
N ALA A 76 10.05 12.94 10.51
CA ALA A 76 9.99 13.76 9.30
C ALA A 76 10.40 12.96 8.05
N ASN A 77 11.27 11.95 8.23
CA ASN A 77 11.71 11.04 7.18
C ASN A 77 10.55 10.27 6.56
N ARG A 78 9.85 9.47 7.37
CA ARG A 78 8.71 8.65 6.95
C ARG A 78 7.61 9.51 6.33
N ARG A 79 7.27 10.62 6.99
CA ARG A 79 6.25 11.57 6.50
C ARG A 79 6.60 12.14 5.12
N THR A 80 7.87 12.45 4.86
CA THR A 80 8.32 12.97 3.55
C THR A 80 8.06 11.96 2.44
N VAL A 81 8.39 10.69 2.66
CA VAL A 81 8.19 9.63 1.66
C VAL A 81 6.71 9.36 1.40
N LEU A 82 5.88 9.33 2.44
CA LEU A 82 4.44 9.11 2.31
C LEU A 82 3.72 10.27 1.62
N LEU A 83 4.11 11.52 1.92
CA LEU A 83 3.55 12.70 1.26
C LEU A 83 3.96 12.79 -0.21
N ASP A 84 5.20 12.41 -0.55
CA ASP A 84 5.67 12.31 -1.92
C ASP A 84 4.89 11.23 -2.71
N LEU A 85 4.67 10.06 -2.10
CA LEU A 85 3.81 9.02 -2.68
C LEU A 85 2.37 9.50 -2.90
N ALA A 86 1.77 10.13 -1.89
CA ALA A 86 0.42 10.68 -1.99
C ALA A 86 0.31 11.77 -3.06
N TRP A 87 1.36 12.59 -3.21
CA TRP A 87 1.44 13.59 -4.27
C TRP A 87 1.42 12.93 -5.65
N HIS A 88 2.31 11.98 -5.90
CA HIS A 88 2.35 11.24 -7.18
C HIS A 88 1.04 10.50 -7.46
N LEU A 89 0.45 9.90 -6.44
CA LEU A 89 -0.86 9.25 -6.57
C LEU A 89 -1.95 10.24 -6.96
N GLY A 90 -1.98 11.41 -6.33
CA GLY A 90 -2.90 12.50 -6.72
C GLY A 90 -2.73 12.92 -8.18
N GLN A 91 -1.50 12.94 -8.71
CA GLN A 91 -1.24 13.21 -10.14
C GLN A 91 -1.86 12.13 -11.04
N CYS A 92 -1.55 10.86 -10.78
CA CYS A 92 -2.05 9.75 -11.59
C CYS A 92 -3.59 9.63 -11.53
N LEU A 93 -4.21 9.95 -10.39
CA LEU A 93 -5.67 9.97 -10.28
C LEU A 93 -6.31 11.07 -11.14
N ARG A 94 -5.69 12.26 -11.19
CA ARG A 94 -6.18 13.36 -12.03
C ARG A 94 -6.13 13.04 -13.52
N GLU A 95 -5.11 12.32 -13.97
CA GLU A 95 -5.00 11.85 -15.36
C GLU A 95 -6.15 10.92 -15.76
N GLN A 96 -6.75 10.24 -14.78
CA GLN A 96 -7.90 9.34 -14.95
C GLN A 96 -9.25 10.03 -14.62
N GLU A 97 -9.27 11.36 -14.50
CA GLU A 97 -10.44 12.16 -14.10
C GLU A 97 -11.03 11.74 -12.74
N ILE A 98 -10.20 11.18 -11.85
CA ILE A 98 -10.57 10.84 -10.47
C ILE A 98 -10.13 12.00 -9.55
N VAL A 99 -11.06 12.52 -8.75
CA VAL A 99 -10.77 13.53 -7.74
C VAL A 99 -10.12 12.86 -6.53
N GLY A 100 -8.82 13.08 -6.34
CA GLY A 100 -8.08 12.66 -5.16
C GLY A 100 -8.10 13.72 -4.05
N LEU A 101 -8.41 13.33 -2.82
CA LEU A 101 -8.21 14.16 -1.63
C LEU A 101 -7.34 13.41 -0.62
N THR A 102 -6.24 14.04 -0.22
CA THR A 102 -5.30 13.49 0.77
C THR A 102 -5.66 13.98 2.17
N LEU A 103 -5.75 13.04 3.12
CA LEU A 103 -6.02 13.31 4.53
C LEU A 103 -4.99 12.58 5.39
N GLU A 104 -4.42 13.30 6.35
CA GLU A 104 -3.67 12.68 7.43
C GLU A 104 -4.63 12.33 8.57
N VAL A 105 -4.55 11.11 9.07
CA VAL A 105 -5.51 10.56 10.05
C VAL A 105 -4.73 9.87 11.16
N SER A 106 -4.83 10.38 12.38
CA SER A 106 -4.19 9.83 13.56
C SER A 106 -5.05 8.77 14.27
N ASP A 107 -6.38 8.91 14.17
CA ASP A 107 -7.32 7.94 14.71
C ASP A 107 -8.42 7.69 13.67
N LEU A 108 -8.23 6.61 12.91
CA LEU A 108 -9.14 6.24 11.83
C LEU A 108 -10.55 5.98 12.35
N SER A 109 -10.69 5.27 13.47
CA SER A 109 -11.99 4.90 14.04
C SER A 109 -12.75 6.12 14.52
N ALA A 110 -12.09 7.04 15.23
CA ALA A 110 -12.72 8.27 15.71
C ALA A 110 -13.10 9.23 14.56
N GLN A 111 -12.29 9.28 13.50
CA GLN A 111 -12.50 10.18 12.36
C GLN A 111 -13.35 9.55 11.24
N TRP A 112 -13.76 8.29 11.41
CA TRP A 112 -14.40 7.52 10.34
C TRP A 112 -15.70 8.13 9.84
N ALA A 113 -16.57 8.60 10.73
CA ALA A 113 -17.83 9.24 10.34
C ALA A 113 -17.61 10.48 9.46
N GLN A 114 -16.56 11.27 9.75
CA GLN A 114 -16.17 12.42 8.93
C GLN A 114 -15.63 11.96 7.58
N ILE A 115 -14.76 10.96 7.54
CA ILE A 115 -14.21 10.40 6.31
C ILE A 115 -15.34 9.87 5.41
N GLN A 116 -16.32 9.15 5.98
CA GLN A 116 -17.48 8.66 5.24
C GLN A 116 -18.38 9.78 4.71
N SER A 117 -18.50 10.90 5.43
CA SER A 117 -19.32 12.04 5.00
C SER A 117 -18.82 12.66 3.69
N LEU A 118 -17.53 12.47 3.37
CA LEU A 118 -16.93 12.88 2.09
C LEU A 118 -17.38 12.01 0.92
N GLN A 119 -18.08 10.91 1.18
CA GLN A 119 -18.56 9.94 0.20
C GLN A 119 -17.49 9.50 -0.81
N PRO A 120 -16.38 8.91 -0.33
CA PRO A 120 -15.40 8.27 -1.21
C PRO A 120 -16.05 7.16 -2.04
N ASP A 121 -15.61 7.04 -3.29
CA ASP A 121 -15.86 5.87 -4.13
C ASP A 121 -14.73 4.84 -3.96
N LEU A 122 -13.54 5.27 -3.52
CA LEU A 122 -12.35 4.44 -3.27
C LEU A 122 -11.49 5.01 -2.14
N LEU A 123 -10.79 4.14 -1.40
CA LEU A 123 -9.78 4.53 -0.41
C LEU A 123 -8.39 4.00 -0.78
N PHE A 124 -7.37 4.85 -0.63
CA PHE A 124 -5.99 4.44 -0.51
C PHE A 124 -5.56 4.57 0.94
N MET A 125 -4.91 3.53 1.45
CA MET A 125 -4.41 3.49 2.81
C MET A 125 -2.89 3.38 2.80
N LEU A 126 -2.25 4.50 3.12
CA LEU A 126 -0.81 4.61 3.22
C LEU A 126 -0.40 4.38 4.67
N ASP A 127 0.33 3.29 4.90
CA ASP A 127 0.89 2.94 6.21
C ASP A 127 -0.16 2.66 7.30
N TYR A 128 -1.20 1.91 6.94
CA TYR A 128 -2.20 1.36 7.86
C TYR A 128 -2.07 -0.15 8.00
N ASN A 129 -2.65 -0.70 9.05
CA ASN A 129 -2.96 -2.13 9.15
C ASN A 129 -4.47 -2.37 8.94
N SER A 130 -4.84 -3.58 8.55
CA SER A 130 -6.22 -4.03 8.31
C SER A 130 -7.03 -4.12 9.59
N GLN A 131 -6.36 -4.29 10.73
CA GLN A 131 -7.02 -4.26 12.04
C GLN A 131 -7.74 -2.94 12.24
N ALA A 132 -7.15 -1.81 11.82
CA ALA A 132 -7.79 -0.50 11.87
C ALA A 132 -9.07 -0.44 11.03
N VAL A 133 -9.11 -1.14 9.89
CA VAL A 133 -10.30 -1.21 9.02
C VAL A 133 -11.38 -2.14 9.58
N SER A 134 -10.98 -3.25 10.20
CA SER A 134 -11.91 -4.26 10.72
C SER A 134 -12.79 -3.75 11.86
N GLN A 135 -12.34 -2.68 12.53
CA GLN A 135 -13.01 -2.09 13.70
C GLN A 135 -13.94 -0.91 13.35
N LEU A 136 -14.05 -0.56 12.06
CA LEU A 136 -14.83 0.60 11.63
C LEU A 136 -16.34 0.36 11.75
N ASP A 137 -17.04 1.33 12.34
CA ASP A 137 -18.50 1.36 12.45
C ASP A 137 -19.05 2.68 11.87
N PRO A 138 -19.89 2.65 10.81
CA PRO A 138 -20.32 1.46 10.08
C PRO A 138 -19.19 0.89 9.19
N PRO A 139 -19.21 -0.42 8.87
CA PRO A 139 -18.13 -1.06 8.10
C PRO A 139 -17.82 -0.35 6.78
N CYS A 140 -16.54 -0.31 6.40
CA CYS A 140 -16.14 0.20 5.10
C CYS A 140 -16.67 -0.69 3.97
N VAL A 141 -17.38 -0.07 3.03
CA VAL A 141 -17.95 -0.74 1.85
C VAL A 141 -17.28 -0.33 0.55
N GLN A 142 -16.38 0.66 0.60
CA GLN A 142 -15.57 1.10 -0.53
C GLN A 142 -14.43 0.12 -0.78
N PRO A 143 -13.92 0.02 -2.02
CA PRO A 143 -12.67 -0.67 -2.26
C PRO A 143 -11.51 0.07 -1.60
N ILE A 144 -10.55 -0.71 -1.09
CA ILE A 144 -9.37 -0.21 -0.39
C ILE A 144 -8.13 -0.77 -1.07
N ILE A 145 -7.18 0.13 -1.36
CA ILE A 145 -5.85 -0.22 -1.86
C ILE A 145 -4.83 0.22 -0.80
N PHE A 146 -4.07 -0.74 -0.28
CA PHE A 146 -3.00 -0.47 0.66
C PHE A 146 -1.67 -0.23 -0.04
N LEU A 147 -0.92 0.74 0.48
CA LEU A 147 0.39 1.16 0.05
C LEU A 147 1.29 1.30 1.27
N ASP A 148 2.54 0.87 1.18
CA ASP A 148 3.51 0.93 2.31
C ASP A 148 2.96 0.36 3.63
N SER A 149 2.11 -0.65 3.55
CA SER A 149 1.52 -1.28 4.73
C SER A 149 2.16 -2.64 5.03
N ASN A 150 2.18 -2.96 6.32
CA ASN A 150 2.47 -4.31 6.81
C ASN A 150 1.23 -5.22 6.72
N GLU A 151 0.46 -5.11 5.63
CA GLU A 151 -0.82 -5.80 5.51
C GLU A 151 -0.66 -7.21 4.98
N SER A 152 -1.18 -8.22 5.69
CA SER A 152 -1.15 -9.63 5.26
C SER A 152 -2.51 -10.17 4.83
N ASP A 153 -3.60 -9.47 5.12
CA ASP A 153 -4.97 -9.86 4.75
C ASP A 153 -5.15 -9.84 3.22
N PRO A 154 -5.39 -10.98 2.57
CA PRO A 154 -5.57 -11.02 1.12
C PRO A 154 -6.88 -10.41 0.64
N LEU A 155 -7.74 -9.97 1.57
CA LEU A 155 -8.98 -9.25 1.30
C LEU A 155 -8.77 -7.93 0.57
N TYR A 156 -7.64 -7.28 0.78
CA TYR A 156 -7.40 -5.95 0.25
C TYR A 156 -6.37 -5.96 -0.87
N TYR A 157 -6.54 -5.04 -1.81
CA TYR A 157 -5.54 -4.79 -2.83
C TYR A 157 -4.31 -4.16 -2.20
N LYS A 158 -3.13 -4.57 -2.66
CA LYS A 158 -1.84 -4.12 -2.14
C LYS A 158 -0.90 -3.87 -3.28
N VAL A 159 -0.18 -2.76 -3.19
CA VAL A 159 0.93 -2.46 -4.09
C VAL A 159 2.18 -2.33 -3.23
N LEU A 160 3.02 -3.35 -3.27
CA LEU A 160 4.21 -3.46 -2.43
C LEU A 160 5.46 -3.66 -3.29
N PRO A 161 6.64 -3.25 -2.82
CA PRO A 161 7.90 -3.73 -3.37
C PRO A 161 7.96 -5.27 -3.30
N ASP A 162 8.56 -5.89 -4.32
CA ASP A 162 8.95 -7.29 -4.26
C ASP A 162 10.17 -7.44 -3.34
N TYR A 163 9.94 -7.49 -2.02
CA TYR A 163 11.01 -7.59 -1.03
C TYR A 163 11.91 -8.83 -1.22
N PRO A 164 11.38 -10.03 -1.53
CA PRO A 164 12.23 -11.18 -1.86
C PRO A 164 13.18 -10.92 -3.04
N SER A 165 12.70 -10.32 -4.13
CA SER A 165 13.55 -9.99 -5.29
C SER A 165 14.52 -8.86 -4.96
N LEU A 166 14.09 -7.87 -4.18
CA LEU A 166 14.93 -6.77 -3.69
C LEU A 166 16.10 -7.27 -2.83
N LEU A 167 15.85 -8.20 -1.90
CA LEU A 167 16.90 -8.77 -1.06
C LEU A 167 17.93 -9.53 -1.89
N ARG A 168 17.49 -10.30 -2.90
CA ARG A 168 18.41 -10.98 -3.83
C ARG A 168 19.24 -9.98 -4.64
N LEU A 169 18.59 -8.94 -5.16
CA LEU A 169 19.25 -7.89 -5.94
C LEU A 169 20.29 -7.15 -5.09
N ALA A 170 19.93 -6.76 -3.86
CA ALA A 170 20.85 -6.12 -2.92
C ALA A 170 22.05 -7.03 -2.60
N ALA A 171 21.81 -8.31 -2.32
CA ALA A 171 22.87 -9.27 -2.01
C ALA A 171 23.84 -9.46 -3.18
N GLN A 172 23.32 -9.50 -4.41
CA GLN A 172 24.12 -9.59 -5.63
C GLN A 172 24.96 -8.32 -5.85
N ARG A 173 24.35 -7.14 -5.75
CA ARG A 173 25.04 -5.85 -5.95
C ARG A 173 26.12 -5.59 -4.90
N LEU A 174 25.82 -6.00 -3.68
CA LEU A 174 26.73 -5.97 -2.56
C LEU A 174 27.49 -7.29 -2.43
N ASP A 175 27.68 -8.10 -3.47
CA ASP A 175 28.48 -9.34 -3.49
C ASP A 175 28.57 -10.10 -2.13
N THR A 176 27.41 -10.44 -1.56
CA THR A 176 27.29 -11.05 -0.23
C THR A 176 26.24 -12.14 -0.21
N GLN A 177 26.38 -13.08 0.71
CA GLN A 177 25.40 -14.12 0.99
C GLN A 177 24.50 -13.79 2.19
N GLN A 178 24.91 -12.83 3.03
CA GLN A 178 24.17 -12.44 4.23
C GLN A 178 24.05 -10.92 4.29
N LEU A 179 22.81 -10.47 4.43
CA LEU A 179 22.45 -9.06 4.61
C LEU A 179 21.91 -8.85 6.01
N PHE A 180 22.10 -7.64 6.52
CA PHE A 180 21.18 -7.08 7.52
C PHE A 180 20.21 -6.12 6.83
N LEU A 181 19.11 -5.80 7.50
CA LEU A 181 18.07 -4.90 7.03
C LEU A 181 17.86 -3.76 8.03
N ALA A 182 17.78 -2.53 7.54
CA ALA A 182 17.26 -1.39 8.29
C ALA A 182 16.10 -0.76 7.52
N SER A 183 14.94 -0.56 8.14
CA SER A 183 13.74 -0.02 7.47
C SER A 183 13.05 1.06 8.30
N GLU A 184 12.51 2.08 7.63
CA GLU A 184 11.70 3.14 8.25
C GLU A 184 10.39 2.60 8.88
N SER A 185 9.78 1.58 8.28
CA SER A 185 8.54 0.95 8.76
C SER A 185 8.72 -0.56 8.98
N PRO A 186 7.98 -1.17 9.92
CA PRO A 186 8.00 -2.62 10.13
C PRO A 186 7.47 -3.36 8.90
N LEU A 187 8.15 -4.45 8.51
CA LEU A 187 7.78 -5.27 7.37
C LEU A 187 7.31 -6.67 7.81
N PRO A 188 6.39 -7.31 7.07
CA PRO A 188 5.94 -8.66 7.41
C PRO A 188 7.09 -9.65 7.22
N ARG A 189 7.33 -10.52 8.21
CA ARG A 189 8.41 -11.52 8.15
C ARG A 189 8.35 -12.45 6.95
N GLN A 190 7.14 -12.73 6.46
CA GLN A 190 6.93 -13.56 5.28
C GLN A 190 7.56 -12.95 4.02
N LEU A 191 7.72 -11.62 3.98
CA LEU A 191 8.35 -10.89 2.88
C LEU A 191 9.87 -10.74 3.07
N LEU A 192 10.43 -11.20 4.19
CA LEU A 192 11.84 -11.12 4.54
C LEU A 192 12.48 -12.52 4.69
N PRO A 193 12.47 -13.34 3.63
CA PRO A 193 13.01 -14.70 3.71
C PRO A 193 14.52 -14.67 4.02
N GLY A 194 14.94 -15.50 4.98
CA GLY A 194 16.36 -15.69 5.31
C GLY A 194 16.98 -14.63 6.21
N LEU A 195 16.25 -13.60 6.64
CA LEU A 195 16.73 -12.60 7.60
C LEU A 195 16.36 -12.99 9.04
N ALA A 196 17.37 -13.02 9.91
CA ALA A 196 17.18 -13.26 11.33
C ALA A 196 16.56 -12.03 12.04
N PRO A 197 15.76 -12.19 13.11
CA PRO A 197 15.23 -11.07 13.92
C PRO A 197 16.28 -10.00 14.28
N GLU A 198 17.46 -10.46 14.70
CA GLU A 198 18.58 -9.66 15.17
C GLU A 198 19.27 -8.88 14.05
N ASP A 199 19.09 -9.32 12.81
CA ASP A 199 19.62 -8.68 11.60
C ASP A 199 18.62 -7.66 11.02
N CYS A 200 17.51 -7.39 11.70
CA CYS A 200 16.46 -6.47 11.25
C CYS A 200 16.29 -5.31 12.24
N PHE A 201 16.50 -4.10 11.75
CA PHE A 201 16.16 -2.85 12.41
C PHE A 201 14.89 -2.25 11.80
N PHE A 202 13.94 -1.88 12.65
CA PHE A 202 12.76 -1.11 12.27
C PHE A 202 12.69 0.16 13.11
N ARG A 203 12.47 1.31 12.47
CA ARG A 203 12.29 2.54 13.24
C ARG A 203 11.04 2.45 14.12
N GLY A 204 11.10 3.04 15.31
CA GLY A 204 10.02 2.97 16.31
C GLY A 204 10.02 1.68 17.16
N SER A 205 10.91 0.72 16.90
CA SER A 205 11.05 -0.51 17.71
C SER A 205 11.68 -0.31 19.10
N GLY A 206 12.09 0.92 19.44
CA GLY A 206 12.88 1.22 20.65
C GLY A 206 14.36 0.88 20.53
N GLN A 207 14.78 0.23 19.44
CA GLN A 207 16.19 0.00 19.13
C GLN A 207 16.88 1.29 18.66
N SER A 208 18.18 1.39 18.91
CA SER A 208 19.02 2.50 18.45
C SER A 208 19.70 2.12 17.14
N LEU A 209 19.50 2.91 16.09
CA LEU A 209 20.14 2.69 14.78
C LEU A 209 21.67 2.63 14.91
N SER A 210 22.27 3.52 15.72
CA SER A 210 23.72 3.55 15.91
C SER A 210 24.26 2.28 16.57
N ARG A 211 23.56 1.75 17.59
CA ARG A 211 23.93 0.46 18.21
C ARG A 211 23.76 -0.71 17.24
N PHE A 212 22.67 -0.72 16.49
CA PHE A 212 22.41 -1.75 15.48
C PHE A 212 23.51 -1.75 14.40
N LEU A 213 23.83 -0.60 13.81
CA LEU A 213 24.89 -0.53 12.79
C LEU A 213 26.27 -0.86 13.37
N ALA A 214 26.55 -0.48 14.62
CA ALA A 214 27.80 -0.84 15.29
C ALA A 214 27.96 -2.36 15.47
N SER A 215 26.89 -3.09 15.79
CA SER A 215 26.94 -4.56 15.93
C SER A 215 27.04 -5.30 14.59
N HIS A 216 26.88 -4.61 13.46
CA HIS A 216 26.91 -5.19 12.12
C HIS A 216 28.12 -4.71 11.29
N ARG A 217 29.14 -4.13 11.92
CA ARG A 217 30.36 -3.68 11.21
C ARG A 217 31.02 -4.83 10.44
N GLY A 218 31.45 -4.54 9.22
CA GLY A 218 32.06 -5.51 8.30
C GLY A 218 31.04 -6.42 7.59
N ARG A 219 29.74 -6.28 7.88
CA ARG A 219 28.67 -6.91 7.11
C ARG A 219 28.10 -5.91 6.11
N ARG A 220 27.35 -6.42 5.13
CA ARG A 220 26.67 -5.60 4.13
C ARG A 220 25.17 -5.54 4.42
N GLY A 221 24.54 -4.43 4.11
CA GLY A 221 23.18 -4.15 4.56
C GLY A 221 22.28 -3.50 3.51
N LEU A 222 20.99 -3.82 3.56
CA LEU A 222 19.96 -3.13 2.81
C LEU A 222 19.24 -2.13 3.73
N VAL A 223 19.10 -0.90 3.25
CA VAL A 223 18.35 0.16 3.92
C VAL A 223 17.10 0.49 3.11
N ILE A 224 15.92 0.42 3.74
CA ILE A 224 14.64 0.77 3.12
C ILE A 224 14.19 2.12 3.67
N GLY A 225 14.33 3.14 2.81
CA GLY A 225 14.02 4.53 3.11
C GLY A 225 15.19 5.46 2.81
N ASP A 226 14.96 6.43 1.93
CA ASP A 226 15.97 7.37 1.45
C ASP A 226 16.67 8.11 2.60
N LEU A 227 15.90 8.68 3.52
CA LEU A 227 16.46 9.48 4.61
C LEU A 227 17.06 8.63 5.74
N LEU A 228 16.58 7.38 5.93
CA LEU A 228 17.26 6.41 6.79
C LEU A 228 18.63 6.03 6.24
N ALA A 229 18.76 5.90 4.91
CA ALA A 229 20.04 5.59 4.28
C ALA A 229 21.04 6.74 4.43
N VAL A 230 20.58 7.99 4.29
CA VAL A 230 21.41 9.17 4.59
C VAL A 230 21.90 9.13 6.04
N GLU A 231 21.00 8.88 7.01
CA GLU A 231 21.38 8.73 8.42
C GLU A 231 22.37 7.58 8.65
N ALA A 232 22.14 6.41 8.04
CA ALA A 232 23.01 5.25 8.16
C ALA A 232 24.43 5.51 7.61
N CYS A 233 24.54 6.21 6.48
CA CYS A 233 25.83 6.56 5.86
C CYS A 233 26.70 7.49 6.73
N THR A 234 26.13 8.17 7.73
CA THR A 234 26.92 8.99 8.67
C THR A 234 27.76 8.16 9.64
N GLN A 235 27.43 6.88 9.82
CA GLN A 235 28.00 6.01 10.85
C GLN A 235 28.39 4.61 10.35
N PHE A 236 28.14 4.31 9.08
CA PHE A 236 28.45 3.05 8.42
C PHE A 236 28.99 3.30 7.00
N PRO A 237 29.95 2.49 6.48
CA PRO A 237 30.51 2.68 5.15
C PRO A 237 29.43 2.58 4.05
N ALA A 238 29.31 3.61 3.21
CA ALA A 238 28.34 3.64 2.11
C ALA A 238 28.56 2.49 1.10
N ALA A 239 29.82 2.11 0.85
CA ALA A 239 30.19 1.00 -0.03
C ALA A 239 29.64 -0.37 0.42
N ASP A 240 29.30 -0.52 1.71
CA ASP A 240 28.75 -1.75 2.28
C ASP A 240 27.21 -1.72 2.37
N LEU A 241 26.58 -0.64 1.90
CA LEU A 241 25.13 -0.45 1.97
C LEU A 241 24.50 -0.39 0.59
N ALA A 242 23.29 -0.92 0.51
CA ALA A 242 22.34 -0.67 -0.56
C ALA A 242 21.13 0.06 0.01
N VAL A 243 20.50 0.92 -0.79
CA VAL A 243 19.26 1.61 -0.43
C VAL A 243 18.15 1.25 -1.41
N LEU A 244 16.94 0.98 -0.92
CA LEU A 244 15.72 1.10 -1.71
C LEU A 244 15.29 2.56 -1.72
N ALA A 245 15.54 3.26 -2.82
CA ALA A 245 15.27 4.69 -2.99
C ALA A 245 13.91 4.93 -3.65
N ALA A 246 13.05 5.71 -2.98
CA ALA A 246 11.72 6.07 -3.45
C ALA A 246 11.64 7.51 -3.98
N LEU A 247 12.51 8.42 -3.52
CA LEU A 247 12.37 9.87 -3.72
C LEU A 247 12.98 10.43 -5.01
N GLU A 248 13.45 9.60 -5.96
CA GLU A 248 14.07 10.04 -7.23
C GLU A 248 15.14 11.14 -7.08
N ARG A 249 15.85 11.15 -5.94
CA ARG A 249 16.87 12.14 -5.62
C ARG A 249 18.23 11.46 -5.39
N PRO A 250 18.90 10.99 -6.45
CA PRO A 250 20.17 10.28 -6.32
C PRO A 250 21.26 11.12 -5.65
N ALA A 251 21.18 12.46 -5.75
CA ALA A 251 22.10 13.39 -5.12
C ALA A 251 22.05 13.39 -3.57
N LEU A 252 21.06 12.72 -2.95
CA LEU A 252 21.03 12.54 -1.49
C LEU A 252 22.10 11.57 -0.99
N PHE A 253 22.61 10.71 -1.88
CA PHE A 253 23.43 9.58 -1.49
C PHE A 253 24.91 9.79 -1.84
N PRO A 254 25.84 9.27 -1.02
CA PRO A 254 27.24 9.14 -1.41
C PRO A 254 27.37 8.30 -2.70
N PRO A 255 28.36 8.57 -3.56
CA PRO A 255 28.53 7.85 -4.82
C PRO A 255 28.84 6.36 -4.65
N GLU A 256 29.38 5.96 -3.50
CA GLU A 256 29.68 4.56 -3.18
C GLU A 256 28.46 3.75 -2.73
N LEU A 257 27.34 4.42 -2.39
CA LEU A 257 26.12 3.75 -1.96
C LEU A 257 25.46 3.04 -3.15
N THR A 258 25.16 1.75 -3.01
CA THR A 258 24.38 1.03 -4.04
C THR A 258 22.92 1.51 -4.01
N VAL A 259 22.43 2.10 -5.09
CA VAL A 259 21.04 2.58 -5.17
C VAL A 259 20.17 1.61 -5.96
N LEU A 260 19.16 1.05 -5.31
CA LEU A 260 18.09 0.25 -5.92
C LEU A 260 16.85 1.14 -5.99
N SER A 261 16.43 1.51 -7.18
CA SER A 261 15.35 2.45 -7.43
C SER A 261 13.99 1.76 -7.51
N LEU A 262 13.03 2.21 -6.70
CA LEU A 262 11.62 1.96 -6.90
C LEU A 262 10.85 3.26 -6.64
N PRO A 263 10.80 4.17 -7.63
CA PRO A 263 10.25 5.49 -7.45
C PRO A 263 8.79 5.48 -7.00
N ASN A 264 8.43 6.42 -6.11
CA ASN A 264 7.04 6.62 -5.70
C ASN A 264 6.11 6.88 -6.89
N ARG A 265 6.58 7.52 -7.98
CA ARG A 265 5.79 7.66 -9.21
C ARG A 265 5.35 6.31 -9.82
N VAL A 266 6.22 5.29 -9.78
CA VAL A 266 5.94 3.96 -10.35
C VAL A 266 4.90 3.25 -9.49
N ARG A 267 5.08 3.35 -8.16
CA ARG A 267 4.17 2.79 -7.16
C ARG A 267 2.79 3.43 -7.23
N ALA A 268 2.74 4.75 -7.31
CA ALA A 268 1.53 5.54 -7.50
C ALA A 268 0.80 5.17 -8.80
N ALA A 269 1.52 5.06 -9.91
CA ALA A 269 0.92 4.67 -11.20
C ALA A 269 0.31 3.27 -11.14
N ALA A 270 0.98 2.31 -10.50
CA ALA A 270 0.45 0.98 -10.29
C ALA A 270 -0.83 0.98 -9.42
N ALA A 271 -0.83 1.77 -8.34
CA ALA A 271 -1.99 1.95 -7.47
C ALA A 271 -3.17 2.61 -8.21
N ALA A 272 -2.92 3.64 -9.03
CA ALA A 272 -3.95 4.30 -9.83
C ALA A 272 -4.53 3.36 -10.92
N ARG A 273 -3.72 2.52 -11.57
CA ARG A 273 -4.25 1.49 -12.48
C ARG A 273 -5.14 0.48 -11.77
N THR A 274 -4.77 0.10 -10.54
CA THR A 274 -5.58 -0.81 -9.70
C THR A 274 -6.91 -0.15 -9.32
N ALA A 275 -6.87 1.13 -8.95
CA ALA A 275 -8.05 1.94 -8.68
C ALA A 275 -9.00 2.01 -9.87
N TRP A 276 -8.48 2.31 -11.05
CA TRP A 276 -9.28 2.32 -12.28
C TRP A 276 -9.97 0.97 -12.53
N SER A 277 -9.22 -0.12 -12.42
CA SER A 277 -9.74 -1.48 -12.61
C SER A 277 -10.87 -1.79 -11.62
N LEU A 278 -10.68 -1.43 -10.34
CA LEU A 278 -11.67 -1.59 -9.28
C LEU A 278 -12.94 -0.77 -9.53
N LEU A 279 -12.78 0.50 -9.92
CA LEU A 279 -13.90 1.39 -10.14
C LEU A 279 -14.71 1.00 -11.38
N SER A 280 -14.04 0.50 -12.43
CA SER A 280 -14.67 0.07 -13.69
C SER A 280 -15.17 -1.38 -13.66
N LEU A 281 -14.85 -2.14 -12.60
CA LEU A 281 -15.07 -3.59 -12.51
C LEU A 281 -14.40 -4.37 -13.67
N ASP A 282 -13.37 -3.78 -14.27
CA ASP A 282 -12.59 -4.36 -15.37
C ASP A 282 -11.35 -5.04 -14.82
N TYR A 283 -11.57 -6.19 -14.19
CA TYR A 283 -10.53 -6.88 -13.46
C TYR A 283 -10.81 -8.39 -13.50
N ASP A 284 -9.74 -9.20 -13.54
CA ASP A 284 -9.87 -10.67 -13.52
C ASP A 284 -10.29 -11.18 -12.13
N PRO A 285 -11.52 -11.69 -11.91
CA PRO A 285 -11.99 -12.13 -10.60
C PRO A 285 -11.15 -13.23 -9.93
N GLU A 286 -10.32 -13.96 -10.69
CA GLU A 286 -9.39 -14.99 -10.18
C GLU A 286 -7.96 -14.47 -9.93
N GLY A 287 -7.65 -13.24 -10.35
CA GLY A 287 -6.32 -12.64 -10.21
C GLY A 287 -5.96 -12.23 -8.77
N SER A 288 -4.65 -12.17 -8.49
CA SER A 288 -4.09 -11.75 -7.20
C SER A 288 -4.50 -10.31 -6.81
N THR A 289 -4.78 -10.09 -5.52
CA THR A 289 -4.93 -8.75 -4.91
C THR A 289 -3.59 -8.12 -4.53
N LEU A 290 -2.52 -8.91 -4.51
CA LEU A 290 -1.16 -8.46 -4.25
C LEU A 290 -0.44 -8.19 -5.56
N LEU A 291 -0.09 -6.92 -5.79
CA LEU A 291 0.79 -6.47 -6.85
C LEU A 291 2.17 -6.20 -6.27
N LEU A 292 3.16 -6.97 -6.73
CA LEU A 292 4.57 -6.81 -6.37
C LEU A 292 5.28 -6.01 -7.45
N LEU A 293 6.09 -5.04 -7.03
CA LEU A 293 6.85 -4.16 -7.92
C LEU A 293 8.35 -4.44 -7.75
N GLU A 294 9.01 -4.75 -8.86
CA GLU A 294 10.45 -4.95 -8.87
C GLU A 294 11.19 -3.61 -8.79
N ALA A 295 12.26 -3.57 -8.00
CA ALA A 295 13.18 -2.46 -7.99
C ALA A 295 14.21 -2.63 -9.12
N GLU A 296 14.62 -1.52 -9.72
CA GLU A 296 15.67 -1.47 -10.73
C GLU A 296 16.96 -0.99 -10.08
N GLY A 297 18.09 -1.65 -10.32
CA GLY A 297 19.31 -1.31 -9.59
C GLY A 297 20.52 -1.97 -10.12
#